data_AF-A0A517YRJ8-F1
#
_entry.id   AF-A0A517YRJ8-F1
#
_cell.length_a   1.000
_cell.length_b   1.000
_cell.length_c   1.000
_cell.angle_alpha   90.00
_cell.angle_beta   90.00
_cell.angle_gamma   90.00
#
_symmetry.space_group_name_H-M   'P 1'
#
loop_
_entity.id
_entity.type
_entity.pdbx_description
1 polymer ?
#
loop_
_entity_poly.entity_id
_entity_poly.type
_entity_poly.pdbx_seq_one_letter_code
_entity_poly.pdbx_strand_id
1 'polypeptide(L)'
;MTNQPPHANAAPTPPQRPTVVSFFYAYITFMNLLYAIVFAFSLLAIALPPDADQPPSDVPADTAASQPDPTLFDNDSFLQGADPQFVGQLLAVFSIVMIILFTTSYFINPNRFRWVYALILLAIGALNLCLWPVVLPILYFWLQPNNRLYHQFNPLDVYHRQHFGPDIEPPKH
;
A
#
# COMPACT_ATOMS: atom_id res chain seq x y z
N MET A 1 -5.86 47.31 -36.65
CA MET A 1 -4.43 46.95 -36.76
C MET A 1 -3.88 46.88 -35.35
N THR A 2 -3.93 45.71 -34.73
CA THR A 2 -3.51 45.48 -33.34
C THR A 2 -2.12 44.83 -33.39
N ASN A 3 -1.11 45.56 -32.93
CA ASN A 3 0.27 45.08 -32.82
C ASN A 3 0.34 43.99 -31.75
N GLN A 4 0.45 42.72 -32.17
CA GLN A 4 0.75 41.62 -31.27
C GLN A 4 2.24 41.74 -30.88
N PRO A 5 2.57 41.83 -29.58
CA PRO A 5 3.96 41.97 -29.15
C PRO A 5 4.78 40.75 -29.59
N PRO A 6 6.07 40.92 -29.90
CA PRO A 6 6.95 39.83 -30.30
C PRO A 6 6.99 38.79 -29.19
N HIS A 7 6.49 37.59 -29.49
CA HIS A 7 6.60 36.42 -28.62
C HIS A 7 8.09 36.13 -28.43
N ALA A 8 8.66 36.62 -27.34
CA ALA A 8 9.99 36.24 -26.92
C ALA A 8 10.00 34.72 -26.78
N ASN A 9 10.85 34.05 -27.58
CA ASN A 9 11.07 32.61 -27.51
C ASN A 9 11.57 32.26 -26.10
N ALA A 10 10.64 31.97 -25.19
CA ALA A 10 10.96 31.49 -23.86
C ALA A 10 11.69 30.15 -24.02
N ALA A 11 12.88 30.06 -23.42
CA ALA A 11 13.65 28.81 -23.44
C ALA A 11 12.77 27.67 -22.91
N PRO A 12 12.81 26.47 -23.54
CA PRO A 12 12.00 25.34 -23.10
C PRO A 12 12.33 25.03 -21.63
N THR A 13 11.33 25.11 -20.77
CA THR A 13 11.47 24.79 -19.35
C THR A 13 11.95 23.34 -19.23
N PRO A 14 12.98 23.04 -18.40
CA PRO A 14 13.44 21.68 -18.23
C PRO A 14 12.29 20.77 -17.76
N PRO A 15 12.22 19.52 -18.23
CA PRO A 15 11.17 18.59 -17.86
C PRO A 15 11.19 18.36 -16.34
N GLN A 16 10.17 18.85 -15.65
CA GLN A 16 10.02 18.66 -14.21
C GLN A 16 9.71 17.18 -13.93
N ARG A 17 10.55 16.52 -13.12
CA ARG A 17 10.34 15.13 -12.75
C ARG A 17 9.02 15.01 -11.96
N PRO A 18 8.14 14.04 -12.26
CA PRO A 18 6.89 13.89 -11.54
C PRO A 18 7.17 13.60 -10.06
N THR A 19 6.67 14.48 -9.18
CA THR A 19 6.79 14.39 -7.71
C THR A 19 6.24 13.09 -7.14
N VAL A 20 5.29 12.48 -7.85
CA VAL A 20 4.60 11.23 -7.50
C VAL A 20 5.54 10.06 -7.21
N VAL A 21 6.59 9.92 -8.01
CA VAL A 21 7.52 8.79 -7.87
C VAL A 21 8.26 8.87 -6.54
N SER A 22 8.58 10.08 -6.08
CA SER A 22 9.25 10.27 -4.79
C SER A 22 8.33 9.89 -3.62
N PHE A 23 7.05 10.26 -3.69
CA PHE A 23 6.07 9.88 -2.68
C PHE A 23 5.85 8.37 -2.63
N PHE A 24 5.81 7.71 -3.78
CA PHE A 24 5.68 6.26 -3.85
C PHE A 24 6.85 5.53 -3.19
N TYR A 25 8.09 5.95 -3.46
CA TYR A 25 9.26 5.37 -2.80
C TYR A 25 9.25 5.62 -1.28
N ALA A 26 8.88 6.83 -0.85
CA ALA A 26 8.74 7.13 0.58
C ALA A 26 7.70 6.22 1.25
N TYR A 27 6.56 5.99 0.60
CA TYR A 27 5.51 5.07 1.05
C TYR A 27 6.02 3.62 1.17
N ILE A 28 6.71 3.09 0.14
CA ILE A 28 7.25 1.73 0.18
C ILE A 28 8.28 1.58 1.31
N THR A 29 9.17 2.55 1.46
CA THR A 29 10.19 2.54 2.53
C THR A 29 9.52 2.54 3.90
N PHE A 30 8.51 3.38 4.09
CA PHE A 30 7.73 3.45 5.33
C PHE A 30 7.02 2.12 5.63
N MET A 31 6.37 1.50 4.64
CA MET A 31 5.71 0.21 4.82
C MET A 31 6.69 -0.89 5.18
N ASN A 32 7.83 -0.98 4.48
CA ASN A 32 8.87 -1.96 4.82
C ASN A 32 9.37 -1.79 6.25
N LEU A 33 9.55 -0.54 6.71
CA LEU A 33 9.96 -0.26 8.09
C LEU A 33 8.89 -0.69 9.10
N LEU A 34 7.61 -0.43 8.82
CA LEU A 34 6.49 -0.86 9.65
C LEU A 34 6.46 -2.39 9.77
N TYR A 35 6.53 -3.12 8.65
CA TYR A 35 6.54 -4.58 8.67
C TYR A 35 7.81 -5.15 9.32
N ALA A 36 8.95 -4.49 9.19
CA ALA A 36 10.18 -4.89 9.87
C ALA A 36 10.05 -4.75 11.40
N ILE A 37 9.37 -3.69 11.88
CA ILE A 37 9.05 -3.52 13.31
C ILE A 37 8.11 -4.64 13.78
N VAL A 38 7.01 -4.88 13.06
CA VAL A 38 6.06 -5.96 13.40
C VAL A 38 6.77 -7.33 13.43
N PHE A 39 7.65 -7.58 12.45
CA PHE A 39 8.47 -8.79 12.41
C PHE A 39 9.39 -8.90 13.63
N ALA A 40 10.09 -7.83 14.01
CA ALA A 40 10.96 -7.81 15.17
C ALA A 40 10.20 -8.07 16.48
N PHE A 41 9.02 -7.45 16.65
CA PHE A 41 8.13 -7.73 17.79
C PHE A 41 7.60 -9.16 17.78
N SER A 42 7.31 -9.72 16.60
CA SER A 42 6.87 -11.12 16.47
C SER A 42 7.97 -12.10 16.87
N LEU A 43 9.22 -11.84 16.46
CA LEU A 43 10.37 -12.61 16.91
C LEU A 43 10.59 -12.50 18.43
N LEU A 44 10.41 -11.30 18.98
CA LEU A 44 10.48 -11.10 20.43
C LEU A 44 9.39 -11.92 21.15
N ALA A 45 8.15 -11.90 20.67
CA ALA A 45 7.05 -12.68 21.24
C ALA A 45 7.32 -14.20 21.20
N ILE A 46 7.94 -14.70 20.13
CA ILE A 46 8.33 -16.12 20.02
C ILE A 46 9.49 -16.45 20.96
N ALA A 47 10.42 -15.50 21.18
CA ALA A 47 11.59 -15.71 22.02
C ALA A 47 11.29 -15.64 23.53
N LEU A 48 10.16 -15.03 23.91
CA LEU A 48 9.73 -15.00 25.30
C LEU A 48 9.20 -16.40 25.70
N PRO A 49 9.65 -16.94 26.85
CA PRO A 49 9.11 -18.19 27.36
C PRO A 49 7.59 -18.01 27.60
N PRO A 50 6.76 -19.01 27.27
CA PRO A 50 5.35 -18.95 27.63
C PRO A 50 5.27 -18.83 29.15
N ASP A 51 4.58 -17.81 29.65
CA ASP A 51 4.58 -17.43 31.06
C ASP A 51 4.47 -18.67 31.96
N ALA A 52 5.53 -18.92 32.73
CA ALA A 52 5.62 -20.05 33.65
C ALA A 52 4.60 -19.98 34.80
N ASP A 53 3.82 -18.91 34.86
CA ASP A 53 2.87 -18.59 35.92
C ASP A 53 1.43 -18.95 35.54
N GLN A 54 1.18 -19.63 34.41
CA GLN A 54 -0.16 -20.16 34.13
C GLN A 54 -0.51 -21.14 35.27
N PRO A 55 -1.46 -20.78 36.17
CA PRO A 55 -1.74 -21.59 37.32
C PRO A 55 -2.18 -22.98 36.83
N PRO A 56 -1.74 -24.05 37.49
CA PRO A 56 -2.10 -25.41 37.09
C PRO A 56 -3.62 -25.47 36.95
N SER A 57 -4.08 -26.00 35.81
CA SER A 57 -5.48 -26.10 35.40
C SER A 57 -6.36 -26.94 36.34
N ASP A 58 -5.82 -27.33 37.49
CA ASP A 58 -6.42 -28.19 38.50
C ASP A 58 -7.32 -27.42 39.49
N VAL A 59 -7.56 -26.11 39.26
CA VAL A 59 -8.54 -25.37 40.07
C VAL A 59 -9.92 -25.97 39.83
N PRO A 60 -10.56 -26.59 40.85
CA PRO A 60 -11.80 -27.33 40.68
C PRO A 60 -12.90 -26.43 40.10
N ALA A 61 -13.57 -26.95 39.05
CA ALA A 61 -14.58 -26.28 38.23
C ALA A 61 -15.82 -25.78 39.00
N ASP A 62 -15.88 -26.07 40.29
CA ASP A 62 -17.07 -25.96 41.14
C ASP A 62 -17.34 -24.52 41.60
N THR A 63 -16.41 -23.57 41.38
CA THR A 63 -16.49 -22.21 41.94
C THR A 63 -17.02 -21.13 40.98
N ALA A 64 -17.24 -21.43 39.69
CA ALA A 64 -17.60 -20.43 38.67
C ALA A 64 -19.11 -20.40 38.29
N ALA A 65 -20.00 -20.79 39.20
CA ALA A 65 -21.44 -20.78 38.98
C ALA A 65 -22.05 -19.37 39.15
N SER A 66 -21.77 -18.44 38.23
CA SER A 66 -22.49 -17.18 37.95
C SER A 66 -21.81 -16.57 36.72
N GLN A 67 -22.39 -16.35 35.54
CA GLN A 67 -23.75 -16.34 35.02
C GLN A 67 -23.56 -16.28 33.47
N PRO A 68 -24.28 -17.06 32.64
CA PRO A 68 -24.13 -16.98 31.19
C PRO A 68 -24.83 -15.71 30.68
N ASP A 69 -24.08 -14.81 30.04
CA ASP A 69 -24.63 -13.67 29.31
C ASP A 69 -24.63 -14.00 27.80
N PRO A 70 -25.74 -14.52 27.25
CA PRO A 70 -25.78 -15.16 25.93
C PRO A 70 -25.79 -14.19 24.74
N THR A 71 -25.49 -12.91 24.94
CA THR A 71 -25.63 -11.88 23.89
C THR A 71 -24.37 -11.13 23.51
N LEU A 72 -23.25 -11.40 24.19
CA LEU A 72 -21.96 -10.88 23.76
C LEU A 72 -21.30 -11.94 22.90
N PHE A 73 -21.24 -11.72 21.58
CA PHE A 73 -20.34 -12.48 20.72
C PHE A 73 -18.93 -12.33 21.32
N ASP A 74 -18.48 -13.36 22.04
CA ASP A 74 -17.15 -13.47 22.63
C ASP A 74 -16.13 -13.60 21.50
N ASN A 75 -15.85 -12.49 20.81
CA ASN A 75 -14.75 -12.39 19.85
C ASN A 75 -13.40 -12.73 20.52
N ASP A 76 -13.37 -12.65 21.84
CA ASP A 76 -12.24 -12.99 22.69
C ASP A 76 -11.99 -14.51 22.65
N SER A 77 -13.02 -15.35 22.60
CA SER A 77 -12.89 -16.82 22.66
C SER A 77 -12.04 -17.42 21.53
N PHE A 78 -12.08 -16.83 20.33
CA PHE A 78 -11.26 -17.29 19.21
C PHE A 78 -9.77 -16.94 19.40
N LEU A 79 -9.49 -15.78 20.00
CA LEU A 79 -8.12 -15.35 20.28
C LEU A 79 -7.57 -15.97 21.58
N GLN A 80 -8.44 -16.33 22.52
CA GLN A 80 -8.06 -16.83 23.84
C GLN A 80 -7.57 -18.28 23.84
N GLY A 81 -7.93 -19.06 22.81
CA GLY A 81 -7.45 -20.44 22.63
C GLY A 81 -6.20 -20.57 21.76
N ALA A 82 -5.76 -19.49 21.10
CA ALA A 82 -4.58 -19.54 20.25
C ALA A 82 -3.32 -19.39 21.10
N ASP A 83 -2.41 -20.36 20.99
CA ASP A 83 -1.09 -20.29 21.62
C ASP A 83 -0.41 -18.97 21.19
N PRO A 84 0.04 -18.11 22.13
CA PRO A 84 0.69 -16.85 21.79
C PRO A 84 1.89 -17.05 20.86
N GLN A 85 2.57 -18.18 20.95
CA GLN A 85 3.67 -18.53 20.04
C GLN A 85 3.19 -18.76 18.62
N PHE A 86 2.02 -19.41 18.44
CA PHE A 86 1.43 -19.65 17.13
C PHE A 86 1.01 -18.34 16.46
N VAL A 87 0.39 -17.43 17.21
CA VAL A 87 0.02 -16.10 16.71
C VAL A 87 1.27 -15.32 16.29
N GLY A 88 2.33 -15.35 17.11
CA GLY A 88 3.62 -14.73 16.79
C GLY A 88 4.24 -15.29 15.51
N GLN A 89 4.20 -16.61 15.30
CA GLN A 89 4.71 -17.26 14.09
C GLN A 89 3.93 -16.85 12.84
N LEU A 90 2.60 -16.86 12.89
CA LEU A 90 1.76 -16.42 11.77
C LEU A 90 2.05 -14.97 11.40
N LEU A 91 2.15 -14.09 12.40
CA LEU A 91 2.45 -12.68 12.19
C LEU A 91 3.85 -12.45 11.61
N ALA A 92 4.83 -13.24 12.05
CA ALA A 92 6.19 -13.20 11.51
C ALA A 92 6.24 -13.62 10.04
N VAL A 93 5.60 -14.75 9.69
CA VAL A 93 5.52 -15.24 8.30
C VAL A 93 4.81 -14.21 7.41
N PHE A 94 3.68 -13.69 7.87
CA PHE A 94 2.94 -12.67 7.14
C PHE A 94 3.78 -11.40 6.90
N SER A 95 4.52 -10.94 7.91
CA SER A 95 5.39 -9.77 7.81
C SER A 95 6.51 -9.98 6.79
N ILE A 96 7.14 -11.17 6.76
CA ILE A 96 8.16 -11.51 5.76
C ILE A 96 7.57 -11.45 4.35
N VAL A 97 6.41 -12.08 4.13
CA VAL A 97 5.75 -12.08 2.81
C VAL A 97 5.48 -10.65 2.35
N MET A 98 4.98 -9.78 3.25
CA MET A 98 4.74 -8.38 2.94
C MET A 98 6.04 -7.63 2.61
N ILE A 99 7.10 -7.79 3.41
CA ILE A 99 8.41 -7.17 3.13
C ILE A 99 8.92 -7.58 1.74
N ILE A 100 8.81 -8.87 1.37
CA ILE A 100 9.24 -9.35 0.05
C ILE A 100 8.41 -8.70 -1.06
N LEU A 101 7.08 -8.64 -0.93
CA LEU A 101 6.21 -8.01 -1.92
C LEU A 101 6.55 -6.53 -2.12
N PHE A 102 6.73 -5.78 -1.03
CA PHE A 102 7.11 -4.37 -1.09
C PHE A 102 8.54 -4.16 -1.60
N THR A 103 9.48 -5.01 -1.21
CA THR A 103 10.87 -4.93 -1.66
C THR A 103 11.02 -5.28 -3.14
N THR A 104 10.24 -6.24 -3.64
CA THR A 104 10.22 -6.61 -5.07
C THR A 104 9.86 -5.40 -5.96
N SER A 105 9.06 -4.46 -5.44
CA SER A 105 8.69 -3.24 -6.17
C SER A 105 9.88 -2.33 -6.53
N TYR A 106 11.01 -2.40 -5.80
CA TYR A 106 12.23 -1.67 -6.15
C TYR A 106 12.92 -2.25 -7.38
N PHE A 107 12.78 -3.55 -7.61
CA PHE A 107 13.46 -4.28 -8.69
C PHE A 107 12.64 -4.38 -9.98
N ILE A 108 11.35 -4.03 -9.95
CA ILE A 108 10.49 -4.09 -11.15
C ILE A 108 10.92 -3.00 -12.15
N ASN A 109 11.33 -3.47 -13.34
CA ASN A 109 11.79 -2.67 -14.48
C ASN A 109 10.74 -1.61 -14.86
N PRO A 110 11.11 -0.33 -15.08
CA PRO A 110 10.16 0.79 -15.05
C PRO A 110 9.26 0.93 -16.29
N ASN A 111 9.35 0.01 -17.26
CA ASN A 111 8.97 0.38 -18.62
C ASN A 111 7.47 0.43 -18.91
N ARG A 112 6.58 -0.35 -18.26
CA ARG A 112 5.10 -0.24 -18.49
C ARG A 112 4.20 -0.69 -17.34
N PHE A 113 4.64 -1.60 -16.47
CA PHE A 113 3.76 -2.20 -15.45
C PHE A 113 3.84 -1.56 -14.07
N ARG A 114 4.78 -0.63 -13.87
CA ARG A 114 5.10 -0.10 -12.55
C ARG A 114 3.92 0.62 -11.87
N TRP A 115 3.07 1.28 -12.65
CA TRP A 115 1.83 1.91 -12.17
C TRP A 115 0.78 0.92 -11.67
N VAL A 116 0.54 -0.19 -12.39
CA VAL A 116 -0.38 -1.25 -11.98
C VAL A 116 0.13 -1.92 -10.71
N TYR A 117 1.43 -2.24 -10.66
CA TYR A 117 2.04 -2.76 -9.44
C TYR A 117 1.92 -1.79 -8.26
N ALA A 118 2.13 -0.49 -8.48
CA ALA A 118 1.94 0.52 -7.45
C ALA A 118 0.50 0.56 -6.93
N LEU A 119 -0.49 0.46 -7.81
CA LEU A 119 -1.92 0.40 -7.43
C LEU A 119 -2.26 -0.88 -6.66
N ILE A 120 -1.74 -2.04 -7.08
CA ILE A 120 -1.96 -3.30 -6.37
C ILE A 120 -1.34 -3.24 -4.97
N LEU A 121 -0.09 -2.76 -4.85
CA LEU A 121 0.59 -2.59 -3.56
C LEU A 121 -0.10 -1.54 -2.67
N LEU A 122 -0.64 -0.49 -3.27
CA LEU A 122 -1.44 0.51 -2.56
C LEU A 122 -2.75 -0.12 -2.05
N ALA A 123 -3.45 -0.90 -2.87
CA ALA A 123 -4.69 -1.58 -2.49
C ALA A 123 -4.45 -2.59 -1.36
N ILE A 124 -3.39 -3.39 -1.44
CA ILE A 124 -3.00 -4.31 -0.36
C ILE A 124 -2.69 -3.55 0.93
N GLY A 125 -1.95 -2.43 0.85
CA GLY A 125 -1.70 -1.59 2.01
C GLY A 125 -2.96 -0.93 2.58
N ALA A 126 -3.94 -0.61 1.73
CA ALA A 126 -5.22 -0.01 2.12
C ALA A 126 -6.17 -0.98 2.84
N LEU A 127 -5.95 -2.30 2.69
CA LEU A 127 -6.69 -3.31 3.46
C LEU A 127 -6.35 -3.22 4.96
N ASN A 128 -5.21 -2.63 5.32
CA ASN A 128 -4.91 -2.27 6.70
C ASN A 128 -5.62 -0.94 7.03
N LEU A 129 -6.71 -1.03 7.78
CA LEU A 129 -7.61 0.08 8.14
C LEU A 129 -6.85 1.31 8.71
N CYS A 130 -5.71 1.09 9.35
CA CYS A 130 -4.87 2.11 9.97
C CYS A 130 -4.20 3.07 8.97
N LEU A 131 -4.16 2.74 7.68
CA LEU A 131 -3.40 3.49 6.66
C LEU A 131 -4.28 4.34 5.74
N TRP A 132 -5.60 4.30 5.91
CA TRP A 132 -6.54 5.11 5.14
C TRP A 132 -6.25 6.61 5.12
N PRO A 133 -5.89 7.31 6.23
CA PRO A 133 -5.62 8.75 6.18
C PRO A 133 -4.41 9.12 5.32
N VAL A 134 -3.47 8.19 5.09
CA VAL A 134 -2.30 8.39 4.23
C VAL A 134 -2.57 7.94 2.80
N VAL A 135 -3.34 6.87 2.63
CA VAL A 135 -3.67 6.32 1.30
C VAL A 135 -4.64 7.22 0.54
N LEU A 136 -5.65 7.81 1.20
CA LEU A 136 -6.65 8.65 0.55
C LEU A 136 -6.08 9.86 -0.21
N PRO A 137 -5.17 10.70 0.34
CA PRO A 137 -4.60 11.82 -0.40
C PRO A 137 -3.73 11.36 -1.58
N ILE A 138 -3.00 10.25 -1.44
CA ILE A 138 -2.19 9.67 -2.53
C ILE A 138 -3.11 9.16 -3.64
N LEU A 139 -4.19 8.46 -3.29
CA LEU A 139 -5.18 7.94 -4.23
C LEU A 139 -5.90 9.09 -4.93
N TYR A 140 -6.33 10.11 -4.19
CA TYR A 140 -6.96 11.31 -4.74
C TYR A 140 -6.05 12.03 -5.73
N PHE A 141 -4.76 12.19 -5.39
CA PHE A 141 -3.78 12.75 -6.31
C PHE A 141 -3.66 11.89 -7.58
N TRP A 142 -3.59 10.56 -7.44
CA TRP A 142 -3.53 9.65 -8.59
C TRP A 142 -4.78 9.69 -9.48
N LEU A 143 -5.96 9.91 -8.90
CA LEU A 143 -7.22 9.95 -9.63
C LEU A 143 -7.44 11.26 -10.42
N GLN A 144 -6.60 12.29 -10.21
CA GLN A 144 -6.79 13.56 -10.92
C GLN A 144 -6.56 13.38 -12.43
N PRO A 145 -7.54 13.77 -13.28
CA PRO A 145 -7.45 13.60 -14.73
C PRO A 145 -6.31 14.43 -15.37
N ASN A 146 -5.83 15.46 -14.67
CA ASN A 146 -4.70 16.30 -15.12
C ASN A 146 -3.33 15.63 -14.99
N ASN A 147 -3.23 14.50 -14.28
CA ASN A 147 -1.97 13.78 -14.19
C ASN A 147 -1.74 13.01 -15.49
N ARG A 148 -0.78 13.51 -16.29
CA ARG A 148 -0.41 13.07 -17.65
C ARG A 148 -0.19 11.56 -17.86
N LEU A 149 -0.18 10.77 -16.79
CA LEU A 149 -0.17 9.31 -16.87
C LEU A 149 -1.39 8.77 -17.63
N TYR A 150 -2.58 9.37 -17.53
CA TYR A 150 -3.73 8.90 -18.32
C TYR A 150 -3.55 9.12 -19.82
N HIS A 151 -2.99 10.27 -20.23
CA HIS A 151 -2.82 10.59 -21.65
C HIS A 151 -1.78 9.71 -22.33
N GLN A 152 -0.72 9.31 -21.63
CA GLN A 152 0.31 8.43 -22.18
C GLN A 152 -0.19 7.00 -22.41
N PHE A 153 -1.28 6.62 -21.73
CA PHE A 153 -1.87 5.28 -21.75
C PHE A 153 -3.21 5.21 -22.48
N ASN A 154 -3.68 6.28 -23.13
CA ASN A 154 -4.86 6.18 -23.98
C ASN A 154 -4.49 5.25 -25.15
N PRO A 155 -5.01 4.02 -25.23
CA PRO A 155 -4.65 3.09 -26.30
C PRO A 155 -5.02 3.66 -27.66
N LEU A 156 -6.03 4.55 -27.72
CA LEU A 156 -6.37 5.32 -28.90
C LEU A 156 -5.23 6.23 -29.36
N ASP A 157 -4.48 6.84 -28.45
CA ASP A 157 -3.37 7.74 -28.82
C ASP A 157 -2.18 6.98 -29.39
N VAL A 158 -1.89 5.77 -28.86
CA VAL A 158 -0.89 4.85 -29.43
C VAL A 158 -1.34 4.33 -30.80
N TYR A 159 -2.62 3.94 -30.92
CA TYR A 159 -3.19 3.51 -32.20
C TYR A 159 -3.15 4.64 -33.23
N HIS A 160 -3.50 5.86 -32.81
CA HIS A 160 -3.51 7.04 -33.67
C HIS A 160 -2.09 7.37 -34.15
N ARG A 161 -1.10 7.35 -33.24
CA ARG A 161 0.31 7.59 -33.61
C ARG A 161 0.89 6.50 -34.50
N GLN A 162 0.47 5.25 -34.32
CA GLN A 162 0.92 4.13 -35.15
C GLN A 162 0.28 4.11 -36.54
N HIS A 163 -0.97 4.56 -36.67
CA HIS A 163 -1.73 4.42 -37.93
C HIS A 163 -1.84 5.72 -38.74
N PHE A 164 -1.78 6.89 -38.10
CA PHE A 164 -2.03 8.16 -38.79
C PHE A 164 -0.77 9.01 -39.01
N GLY A 165 0.41 8.54 -38.58
CA GLY A 165 1.67 9.27 -38.76
C GLY A 165 1.69 10.62 -38.04
N PRO A 166 2.85 11.28 -37.96
CA PRO A 166 3.00 12.57 -37.29
C PRO A 166 2.34 13.76 -38.02
N ASP A 167 1.82 13.57 -39.24
CA ASP A 167 1.54 14.68 -40.16
C ASP A 167 0.08 15.16 -40.16
N ILE A 168 -0.82 14.53 -39.40
CA ILE A 168 -2.24 14.92 -39.33
C ILE A 168 -2.46 15.70 -38.02
N GLU A 169 -2.20 17.00 -38.06
CA GLU A 169 -2.54 17.93 -36.97
C GLU A 169 -4.07 17.92 -36.78
N PRO A 170 -4.61 17.64 -35.57
CA PRO A 170 -6.05 17.62 -35.36
C PRO A 170 -6.63 19.03 -35.60
N PRO A 171 -7.83 19.14 -36.19
CA PRO A 171 -8.48 20.42 -36.43
C PRO A 171 -8.66 21.16 -35.11
N LYS A 172 -8.13 22.40 -35.04
CA LYS A 172 -8.25 23.29 -33.88
C LYS A 172 -9.70 23.74 -33.78
N HIS A 173 -10.42 23.21 -32.80
CA HIS A 173 -11.75 23.67 -32.40
C HIS A 173 -11.64 24.63 -31.22
#